data_AF-A0AAV7UD16-F1
#
_entry.id   AF-A0AAV7UD16-F1
#
_cell.length_a   1.000
_cell.length_b   1.000
_cell.length_c   1.000
_cell.angle_alpha   90.00
_cell.angle_beta   90.00
_cell.angle_gamma   90.00
#
_symmetry.space_group_name_H-M   'P 1'
#
loop_
_entity.id
_entity.type
_entity.pdbx_description
1 polymer ?
#
loop_
_entity_poly.entity_id
_entity_poly.type
_entity_poly.pdbx_seq_one_letter_code
_entity_poly.pdbx_strand_id
1 'polypeptide(L)'
;MGLRSLHSIWTHSNVRPAPVGERRKEQEPGVTAVAGEKELTVRLIGLPEEEQKVYFTLSFKSASTVTARMKKISGGSVVEMQGDEMTRVIWDIIKEKLIIPYVDLDLHSYDLGMENRDATNDQVTVDAAEAIKKYNVGIKCATITPDEKRVEEFKLKQMWKSPNGTIRNILGGTVFREAIICKNIPRLVSGWIKPIIIGRHAYGDQYRATDFVVPGPGKVELTYTPKDGSAPVTYVVHNFEDGGGVALGMYNTDKSIAEFAHSSFQMALSKGWPLYMSTKNTILKKYDGRFKDIFQEIYEKDYKSQFEAKKIWYEHRLIDDMVAQAMKSEGGFIWACKNYDGDVQSDSVAQGYGSLGMMTSVLICPDGKTVEAEAAHGTVTRHYRLHQKGQETSTNPIASIFAWTRGLDHRAKLDNNKELANFAASLEQVCIETIEAGFMTKDLAACIKGLPNVQRSDYLSTFEFMDKLAENLKLKLASQPKL
;
A
#
# COMPACT_ATOMS: atom_id res chain seq x y z
N MET A 1 -27.73 -1.35 -61.38
CA MET A 1 -28.26 -2.01 -60.17
C MET A 1 -27.92 -1.08 -59.00
N GLY A 2 -28.76 -0.13 -58.59
CA GLY A 2 -29.91 -0.30 -57.67
C GLY A 2 -29.40 -0.63 -56.25
N LEU A 3 -29.66 0.10 -55.16
CA LEU A 3 -30.58 1.20 -54.84
C LEU A 3 -30.10 1.91 -53.54
N ARG A 4 -30.11 3.25 -53.58
CA ARG A 4 -30.58 4.25 -52.58
C ARG A 4 -30.12 4.28 -51.11
N SER A 5 -29.53 5.44 -50.82
CA SER A 5 -29.36 6.19 -49.58
C SER A 5 -30.66 6.59 -48.87
N LEU A 6 -30.62 6.69 -47.54
CA LEU A 6 -31.52 7.54 -46.74
C LEU A 6 -30.71 8.34 -45.70
N HIS A 7 -30.59 9.64 -45.97
CA HIS A 7 -30.32 10.69 -44.98
C HIS A 7 -31.65 11.12 -44.37
N SER A 8 -31.71 11.32 -43.05
CA SER A 8 -32.81 12.04 -42.39
C SER A 8 -32.30 13.35 -41.79
N ILE A 9 -32.98 14.41 -42.21
CA ILE A 9 -32.85 15.81 -41.83
C ILE A 9 -33.73 16.03 -40.60
N TRP A 10 -33.27 16.79 -39.61
CA TRP A 10 -34.15 17.59 -38.75
C TRP A 10 -33.61 19.00 -38.57
N THR A 11 -34.48 19.94 -38.91
CA THR A 11 -34.31 21.39 -39.02
C THR A 11 -34.49 22.10 -37.68
N HIS A 12 -33.85 23.27 -37.57
CA HIS A 12 -33.94 24.23 -36.46
C HIS A 12 -35.36 24.77 -36.24
N SER A 13 -35.69 25.10 -35.00
CA SER A 13 -36.60 26.22 -34.68
C SER A 13 -36.12 26.96 -33.43
N ASN A 14 -35.80 28.24 -33.64
CA ASN A 14 -35.50 29.24 -32.63
C ASN A 14 -36.81 29.85 -32.13
N VAL A 15 -37.03 29.90 -30.81
CA VAL A 15 -38.00 30.81 -30.18
C VAL A 15 -37.38 31.39 -28.91
N ARG A 16 -37.16 32.71 -28.91
CA ARG A 16 -36.92 33.52 -27.70
C ARG A 16 -38.25 33.82 -27.01
N PRO A 17 -38.23 34.12 -25.71
CA PRO A 17 -38.74 35.43 -25.31
C PRO A 17 -37.83 36.17 -24.31
N ALA A 18 -37.91 37.49 -24.33
CA ALA A 18 -37.30 38.43 -23.39
C ALA A 18 -38.43 39.22 -22.65
N PRO A 19 -38.16 40.21 -21.78
CA PRO A 19 -38.15 40.07 -20.31
C PRO A 19 -39.15 40.99 -19.58
N VAL A 20 -39.59 40.62 -18.38
CA VAL A 20 -40.25 41.47 -17.35
C VAL A 20 -40.04 40.74 -16.01
N GLY A 21 -39.73 41.28 -14.83
CA GLY A 21 -39.66 42.61 -14.24
C GLY A 21 -39.63 42.38 -12.70
N GLU A 22 -38.99 43.27 -11.95
CA GLU A 22 -38.69 43.19 -10.52
C GLU A 22 -39.86 42.81 -9.58
N ARG A 23 -39.59 42.03 -8.52
CA ARG A 23 -39.74 42.47 -7.11
C ARG A 23 -39.39 41.43 -6.02
N ARG A 24 -38.65 41.95 -5.04
CA ARG A 24 -38.66 41.71 -3.57
C ARG A 24 -38.00 40.45 -2.97
N LYS A 25 -37.02 40.77 -2.12
CA LYS A 25 -36.42 39.95 -1.06
C LYS A 25 -37.50 39.44 -0.09
N GLU A 26 -37.49 38.14 0.20
CA GLU A 26 -38.02 37.60 1.45
C GLU A 26 -36.98 36.67 2.07
N GLN A 27 -36.86 36.82 3.39
CA GLN A 27 -35.86 36.22 4.27
C GLN A 27 -36.17 34.74 4.54
N GLU A 28 -35.13 33.92 4.64
CA GLU A 28 -35.22 32.56 5.20
C GLU A 28 -35.69 32.60 6.66
N PRO A 29 -36.69 31.80 7.07
CA PRO A 29 -37.00 31.63 8.48
C PRO A 29 -36.03 30.62 9.10
N GLY A 30 -35.21 31.11 10.04
CA GLY A 30 -34.38 30.28 10.91
C GLY A 30 -35.23 29.35 11.77
N VAL A 31 -34.76 28.10 11.91
CA VAL A 31 -35.35 27.11 12.81
C VAL A 31 -34.77 27.32 14.22
N THR A 32 -35.53 27.98 15.09
CA THR A 32 -35.35 27.91 16.54
C THR A 32 -36.23 26.79 17.10
N ALA A 33 -35.62 25.70 17.55
CA ALA A 33 -36.34 24.64 18.26
C ALA A 33 -36.61 25.08 19.70
N VAL A 34 -37.89 25.29 20.05
CA VAL A 34 -38.34 25.39 21.44
C VAL A 34 -38.85 24.02 21.86
N ALA A 35 -38.23 23.44 22.89
CA ALA A 35 -38.69 22.20 23.50
C ALA A 35 -40.02 22.44 24.23
N GLY A 36 -41.10 21.82 23.75
CA GLY A 36 -42.38 21.72 24.45
C GLY A 36 -42.68 20.26 24.76
N GLU A 37 -42.98 19.97 26.03
CA GLU A 37 -43.45 18.68 26.49
C GLU A 37 -44.74 18.28 25.73
N LYS A 38 -44.78 17.05 25.18
CA LYS A 38 -46.02 16.46 24.66
C LYS A 38 -46.48 15.38 25.64
N GLU A 39 -47.58 15.63 26.33
CA GLU A 39 -48.34 14.59 27.01
C GLU A 39 -49.07 13.72 25.98
N LEU A 40 -49.02 12.41 26.16
CA LEU A 40 -49.74 11.42 25.36
C LEU A 40 -50.74 10.73 26.29
N THR A 41 -52.02 11.07 26.15
CA THR A 41 -53.09 10.45 26.92
C THR A 41 -53.60 9.20 26.18
N VAL A 42 -53.38 8.02 26.75
CA VAL A 42 -53.95 6.76 26.24
C VAL A 42 -55.27 6.49 26.96
N ARG A 43 -56.39 6.56 26.24
CA ARG A 43 -57.71 6.16 26.74
C ARG A 43 -57.95 4.68 26.44
N LEU A 44 -58.23 3.89 27.47
CA LEU A 44 -58.77 2.54 27.33
C LEU A 44 -60.29 2.64 27.20
N ILE A 45 -60.85 2.09 26.13
CA ILE A 45 -62.29 2.13 25.83
C ILE A 45 -63.00 1.10 26.72
N GLY A 46 -63.95 1.54 27.56
CA GLY A 46 -64.90 0.65 28.25
C GLY A 46 -65.08 0.79 29.77
N LEU A 47 -64.57 1.84 30.44
CA LEU A 47 -64.75 2.04 31.89
C LEU A 47 -65.37 3.42 32.23
N PRO A 48 -66.22 3.53 33.27
CA PRO A 48 -66.83 4.80 33.72
C PRO A 48 -65.80 5.84 34.20
N GLU A 49 -66.12 7.13 34.01
CA GLU A 49 -65.21 8.28 34.22
C GLU A 49 -64.61 8.42 35.64
N GLU A 50 -65.22 7.81 36.66
CA GLU A 50 -64.77 7.96 38.05
C GLU A 50 -63.59 7.05 38.44
N GLU A 51 -63.26 6.01 37.65
CA GLU A 51 -62.16 5.08 37.95
C GLU A 51 -60.86 5.33 37.16
N GLN A 52 -60.80 6.36 36.31
CA GLN A 52 -59.61 6.67 35.49
C GLN A 52 -58.50 7.47 36.22
N LYS A 53 -58.58 7.65 37.55
CA LYS A 53 -57.57 8.40 38.32
C LYS A 53 -56.54 7.51 39.02
N VAL A 54 -55.79 6.71 38.25
CA VAL A 54 -54.48 6.22 38.72
C VAL A 54 -53.53 6.20 37.52
N TYR A 55 -52.78 7.28 37.32
CA TYR A 55 -51.69 7.29 36.36
C TYR A 55 -50.36 7.54 37.08
N PHE A 56 -49.49 6.54 36.95
CA PHE A 56 -48.07 6.58 37.27
C PHE A 56 -47.39 7.67 36.42
N THR A 57 -46.69 8.58 37.06
CA THR A 57 -45.81 9.54 36.38
C THR A 57 -44.54 8.82 35.92
N LEU A 58 -44.46 8.44 34.65
CA LEU A 58 -43.21 8.02 34.01
C LEU A 58 -42.51 9.27 33.47
N SER A 59 -41.58 9.82 34.25
CA SER A 59 -40.67 10.87 33.81
C SER A 59 -39.69 10.28 32.79
N PHE A 60 -39.96 10.50 31.50
CA PHE A 60 -38.91 10.41 30.49
C PHE A 60 -38.07 11.68 30.61
N LYS A 61 -36.98 11.61 31.39
CA LYS A 61 -35.85 12.51 31.11
C LYS A 61 -35.48 12.24 29.66
N SER A 62 -35.58 13.25 28.80
CA SER A 62 -34.89 13.20 27.52
C SER A 62 -33.42 12.94 27.85
N ALA A 63 -32.98 11.70 27.63
CA ALA A 63 -31.57 11.46 27.52
C ALA A 63 -31.17 12.28 26.29
N SER A 64 -30.65 13.49 26.51
CA SER A 64 -29.76 14.08 25.54
C SER A 64 -28.72 13.01 25.31
N THR A 65 -28.75 12.38 24.14
CA THR A 65 -27.66 11.54 23.68
C THR A 65 -26.50 12.48 23.47
N VAL A 66 -25.86 12.88 24.57
CA VAL A 66 -24.46 13.27 24.55
C VAL A 66 -23.79 11.99 24.10
N THR A 67 -23.65 11.83 22.78
CA THR A 67 -22.67 10.91 22.24
C THR A 67 -21.37 11.38 22.83
N ALA A 68 -20.96 10.78 23.95
CA ALA A 68 -19.66 11.00 24.53
C ALA A 68 -18.69 10.71 23.39
N ARG A 69 -18.10 11.77 22.80
CA ARG A 69 -17.08 11.61 21.78
C ARG A 69 -16.02 10.74 22.41
N MET A 70 -15.83 9.53 21.87
CA MET A 70 -14.73 8.68 22.33
C MET A 70 -13.46 9.53 22.24
N LYS A 71 -12.72 9.59 23.34
CA LYS A 71 -11.43 10.27 23.36
C LYS A 71 -10.55 9.59 22.31
N LYS A 72 -10.08 10.34 21.32
CA LYS A 72 -9.18 9.82 20.30
C LYS A 72 -7.81 9.50 20.90
N ILE A 73 -7.17 8.49 20.35
CA ILE A 73 -5.79 8.10 20.67
C ILE A 73 -4.86 9.16 20.07
N SER A 74 -3.90 9.66 20.85
CA SER A 74 -2.87 10.56 20.31
C SER A 74 -1.93 9.75 19.40
N GLY A 75 -1.73 10.18 18.16
CA GLY A 75 -1.07 9.40 17.11
C GLY A 75 0.33 9.89 16.69
N GLY A 76 0.79 11.04 17.18
CA GLY A 76 2.10 11.62 16.82
C GLY A 76 2.19 12.11 15.36
N SER A 77 3.39 12.51 14.94
CA SER A 77 3.65 13.04 13.59
C SER A 77 3.86 11.93 12.56
N VAL A 78 3.12 11.99 11.45
CA VAL A 78 3.17 11.04 10.34
C VAL A 78 3.11 11.79 9.01
N VAL A 79 3.95 11.39 8.05
CA VAL A 79 3.86 11.87 6.67
C VAL A 79 2.88 11.01 5.89
N GLU A 80 1.84 11.63 5.36
CA GLU A 80 0.91 10.99 4.43
C GLU A 80 1.26 11.37 3.01
N MET A 81 1.35 10.38 2.13
CA MET A 81 1.44 10.61 0.68
C MET A 81 0.19 10.08 -0.01
N GLN A 82 -0.66 11.00 -0.46
CA GLN A 82 -1.84 10.65 -1.26
C GLN A 82 -1.41 10.24 -2.67
N GLY A 83 -2.20 9.37 -3.31
CA GLY A 83 -1.85 8.76 -4.59
C GLY A 83 -2.93 8.96 -5.64
N ASP A 84 -3.08 7.96 -6.51
CA ASP A 84 -3.88 8.05 -7.72
C ASP A 84 -5.01 7.00 -7.80
N GLU A 85 -5.94 7.22 -8.72
CA GLU A 85 -6.94 6.26 -9.20
C GLU A 85 -7.74 5.54 -8.09
N MET A 86 -7.92 4.21 -8.19
CA MET A 86 -8.79 3.46 -7.28
C MET A 86 -8.22 3.45 -5.87
N THR A 87 -6.90 3.43 -5.74
CA THR A 87 -6.23 3.49 -4.43
C THR A 87 -6.44 4.83 -3.75
N ARG A 88 -6.50 5.96 -4.48
CA ARG A 88 -6.84 7.27 -3.89
C ARG A 88 -8.25 7.25 -3.28
N VAL A 89 -9.23 6.70 -4.00
CA VAL A 89 -10.61 6.56 -3.50
C VAL A 89 -10.65 5.72 -2.22
N ILE A 90 -9.97 4.57 -2.22
CA ILE A 90 -9.91 3.70 -1.03
C ILE A 90 -9.18 4.39 0.13
N TRP A 91 -8.11 5.13 -0.16
CA TRP A 91 -7.30 5.84 0.83
C TRP A 91 -8.11 6.84 1.64
N ASP A 92 -8.94 7.63 0.96
CA ASP A 92 -9.81 8.62 1.60
C ASP A 92 -10.82 7.93 2.53
N ILE A 93 -11.40 6.80 2.09
CA ILE A 93 -12.36 6.01 2.89
C ILE A 93 -11.67 5.38 4.12
N ILE A 94 -10.43 4.86 3.97
CA ILE A 94 -9.66 4.33 5.10
C ILE A 94 -9.46 5.42 6.15
N LYS A 95 -9.03 6.61 5.74
CA LYS A 95 -8.85 7.75 6.65
C LYS A 95 -10.14 8.11 7.36
N GLU A 96 -11.22 8.30 6.60
CA GLU A 96 -12.50 8.77 7.11
C GLU A 96 -13.16 7.77 8.07
N LYS A 97 -13.16 6.47 7.72
CA LYS A 97 -13.92 5.45 8.47
C LYS A 97 -13.09 4.69 9.49
N LEU A 98 -11.80 4.48 9.22
CA LEU A 98 -10.97 3.53 9.99
C LEU A 98 -9.89 4.21 10.83
N ILE A 99 -9.40 5.41 10.46
CA ILE A 99 -8.28 6.06 11.18
C ILE A 99 -8.71 7.28 11.99
N ILE A 100 -9.16 8.35 11.32
CA ILE A 100 -9.46 9.66 11.92
C ILE A 100 -10.54 9.60 13.01
N PRO A 101 -11.55 8.71 12.96
CA PRO A 101 -12.52 8.60 14.06
C PRO A 101 -11.91 8.17 15.39
N TYR A 102 -10.77 7.46 15.35
CA TYR A 102 -10.18 6.80 16.52
C TYR A 102 -8.82 7.40 16.92
N VAL A 103 -8.08 7.97 15.98
CA VAL A 103 -6.71 8.50 16.19
C VAL A 103 -6.65 9.98 15.80
N ASP A 104 -5.98 10.77 16.63
CA ASP A 104 -5.66 12.17 16.38
C ASP A 104 -4.18 12.29 15.98
N LEU A 105 -3.92 12.63 14.72
CA LEU A 105 -2.58 12.61 14.11
C LEU A 105 -2.11 14.03 13.78
N ASP A 106 -0.82 14.29 14.01
CA ASP A 106 -0.12 15.42 13.37
C ASP A 106 0.28 14.99 11.95
N LEU A 107 -0.68 15.13 11.02
CA LEU A 107 -0.57 14.60 9.67
C LEU A 107 0.07 15.61 8.72
N HIS A 108 1.26 15.29 8.21
CA HIS A 108 1.93 16.04 7.16
C HIS A 108 1.57 15.46 5.80
N SER A 109 0.53 16.01 5.16
CA SER A 109 -0.02 15.49 3.91
C SER A 109 0.67 16.07 2.67
N TYR A 110 1.06 15.18 1.75
CA TYR A 110 1.64 15.49 0.45
C TYR A 110 0.81 14.79 -0.65
N ASP A 111 0.32 15.53 -1.63
CA ASP A 111 -0.42 14.95 -2.75
C ASP A 111 0.54 14.50 -3.85
N LEU A 112 0.81 13.20 -3.95
CA LEU A 112 1.64 12.61 -5.01
C LEU A 112 0.81 12.17 -6.22
N GLY A 113 -0.44 12.60 -6.32
CA GLY A 113 -1.26 12.41 -7.50
C GLY A 113 -0.57 12.96 -8.76
N MET A 114 -0.79 12.29 -9.90
CA MET A 114 -0.10 12.58 -11.17
C MET A 114 -0.19 14.05 -11.58
N GLU A 115 -1.37 14.66 -11.45
CA GLU A 115 -1.59 16.06 -11.80
C GLU A 115 -0.80 17.02 -10.90
N ASN A 116 -0.73 16.76 -9.59
CA ASN A 116 0.03 17.60 -8.67
C ASN A 116 1.55 17.41 -8.83
N ARG A 117 2.00 16.18 -9.14
CA ARG A 117 3.41 15.94 -9.49
C ARG A 117 3.78 16.69 -10.76
N ASP A 118 2.95 16.65 -11.80
CA ASP A 118 3.23 17.44 -13.02
C ASP A 118 3.22 18.95 -12.74
N ALA A 119 2.24 19.44 -11.98
CA ALA A 119 2.13 20.85 -11.59
C ALA A 119 3.37 21.36 -10.85
N THR A 120 3.92 20.55 -9.93
CA THR A 120 5.08 20.89 -9.09
C THR A 120 6.42 20.50 -9.70
N ASN A 121 6.44 20.03 -10.96
CA ASN A 121 7.64 19.48 -11.60
C ASN A 121 8.31 18.35 -10.78
N ASP A 122 7.48 17.50 -10.18
CA ASP A 122 7.81 16.38 -9.29
C ASP A 122 8.51 16.78 -7.96
N GLN A 123 8.54 18.08 -7.62
CA GLN A 123 9.13 18.56 -6.38
C GLN A 123 8.39 18.05 -5.14
N VAL A 124 7.07 17.87 -5.20
CA VAL A 124 6.27 17.34 -4.09
C VAL A 124 6.73 15.94 -3.65
N THR A 125 7.25 15.13 -4.59
CA THR A 125 7.79 13.79 -4.31
C THR A 125 9.08 13.87 -3.49
N VAL A 126 9.94 14.84 -3.81
CA VAL A 126 11.19 15.09 -3.07
C VAL A 126 10.87 15.65 -1.68
N ASP A 127 9.96 16.61 -1.59
CA ASP A 127 9.57 17.24 -0.33
C ASP A 127 8.95 16.23 0.64
N ALA A 128 8.11 15.31 0.13
CA ALA A 128 7.56 14.21 0.91
C ALA A 128 8.66 13.29 1.46
N ALA A 129 9.66 12.93 0.64
CA ALA A 129 10.78 12.10 1.09
C ALA A 129 11.62 12.77 2.18
N GLU A 130 11.92 14.07 2.05
CA GLU A 130 12.63 14.83 3.08
C GLU A 130 11.80 14.99 4.36
N ALA A 131 10.48 15.13 4.24
CA ALA A 131 9.58 15.11 5.39
C ALA A 131 9.62 13.75 6.12
N ILE A 132 9.67 12.64 5.40
CA ILE A 132 9.79 11.30 6.01
C ILE A 132 11.10 11.21 6.79
N LYS A 133 12.22 11.72 6.29
CA LYS A 133 13.48 11.76 7.07
C LYS A 133 13.34 12.55 8.37
N LYS A 134 12.61 13.66 8.32
CA LYS A 134 12.37 14.52 9.49
C LYS A 134 11.47 13.82 10.53
N TYR A 135 10.35 13.26 10.10
CA TYR A 135 9.30 12.71 10.98
C TYR A 135 9.43 11.20 11.23
N ASN A 136 10.28 10.51 10.48
CA ASN A 136 10.67 9.10 10.54
C ASN A 136 9.58 8.09 10.11
N VAL A 137 8.37 8.55 9.77
CA VAL A 137 7.24 7.69 9.39
C VAL A 137 6.55 8.27 8.15
N GLY A 138 6.59 7.52 7.04
CA GLY A 138 5.81 7.77 5.84
C GLY A 138 4.77 6.69 5.61
N ILE A 139 3.56 7.09 5.19
CA ILE A 139 2.49 6.17 4.80
C ILE A 139 2.00 6.58 3.42
N LYS A 140 2.16 5.69 2.45
CA LYS A 140 2.03 6.02 1.04
C LYS A 140 0.92 5.25 0.34
N CYS A 141 0.09 6.00 -0.37
CA CYS A 141 -0.85 5.48 -1.34
C CYS A 141 -0.15 5.14 -2.68
N ALA A 142 -0.67 4.19 -3.44
CA ALA A 142 -0.10 3.85 -4.75
C ALA A 142 -0.21 5.04 -5.72
N THR A 143 0.84 5.21 -6.54
CA THR A 143 1.00 6.35 -7.46
C THR A 143 1.26 5.84 -8.87
N ILE A 144 0.73 6.53 -9.89
CA ILE A 144 1.01 6.21 -11.30
C ILE A 144 2.49 6.50 -11.59
N THR A 145 3.20 5.57 -12.23
CA THR A 145 4.46 5.90 -12.95
C THR A 145 4.10 6.06 -14.42
N PRO A 146 4.32 7.24 -15.03
CA PRO A 146 3.78 7.52 -16.36
C PRO A 146 4.58 6.79 -17.45
N ASP A 147 3.85 6.22 -18.42
CA ASP A 147 4.35 5.77 -19.72
C ASP A 147 3.89 6.76 -20.82
N GLU A 148 4.15 6.46 -22.08
CA GLU A 148 3.74 7.31 -23.21
C GLU A 148 2.22 7.56 -23.23
N LYS A 149 1.42 6.55 -22.90
CA LYS A 149 -0.04 6.68 -22.86
C LYS A 149 -0.49 7.57 -21.71
N ARG A 150 0.18 7.51 -20.56
CA ARG A 150 -0.12 8.41 -19.42
C ARG A 150 0.31 9.84 -19.71
N VAL A 151 1.40 10.06 -20.46
CA VAL A 151 1.78 11.40 -20.93
C VAL A 151 0.68 12.02 -21.77
N GLU A 152 0.09 11.26 -22.70
CA GLU A 152 -1.05 11.72 -23.50
C GLU A 152 -2.32 11.92 -22.65
N GLU A 153 -2.67 10.95 -21.80
CA GLU A 153 -3.88 10.97 -20.97
C GLU A 153 -3.93 12.21 -20.05
N PHE A 154 -2.82 12.49 -19.36
CA PHE A 154 -2.73 13.58 -18.38
C PHE A 154 -2.13 14.86 -18.97
N LYS A 155 -1.75 14.87 -20.25
CA LYS A 155 -1.07 15.99 -20.93
C LYS A 155 0.17 16.46 -20.17
N LEU A 156 1.00 15.51 -19.78
CA LEU A 156 2.17 15.75 -18.92
C LEU A 156 3.23 16.58 -19.66
N LYS A 157 3.95 17.43 -18.92
CA LYS A 157 5.10 18.18 -19.43
C LYS A 157 6.22 17.27 -19.91
N GLN A 158 6.41 16.15 -19.20
CA GLN A 158 7.36 15.10 -19.53
C GLN A 158 6.98 13.78 -18.85
N MET A 159 7.65 12.70 -19.23
CA MET A 159 7.54 11.41 -18.56
C MET A 159 8.30 11.44 -17.23
N TRP A 160 7.61 11.79 -16.15
CA TRP A 160 8.18 11.86 -14.80
C TRP A 160 8.68 10.50 -14.30
N LYS A 161 9.70 10.51 -13.44
CA LYS A 161 10.23 9.29 -12.82
C LYS A 161 9.22 8.68 -11.83
N SER A 162 9.45 7.42 -11.47
CA SER A 162 8.63 6.74 -10.45
C SER A 162 8.79 7.40 -9.07
N PRO A 163 7.70 7.79 -8.39
CA PRO A 163 7.77 8.33 -7.03
C PRO A 163 8.44 7.38 -6.05
N ASN A 164 8.17 6.08 -6.16
CA ASN A 164 8.79 5.04 -5.32
C ASN A 164 10.31 5.03 -5.51
N GLY A 165 10.78 5.15 -6.76
CA GLY A 165 12.20 5.26 -7.07
C GLY A 165 12.82 6.51 -6.42
N THR A 166 12.20 7.67 -6.61
CA THR A 166 12.69 8.94 -6.03
C THR A 166 12.76 8.89 -4.51
N ILE A 167 11.69 8.46 -3.83
CA ILE A 167 11.63 8.37 -2.36
C ILE A 167 12.68 7.41 -1.84
N ARG A 168 12.77 6.19 -2.40
CA ARG A 168 13.78 5.19 -2.00
C ARG A 168 15.21 5.67 -2.22
N ASN A 169 15.46 6.46 -3.26
CA ASN A 169 16.78 7.05 -3.50
C ASN A 169 17.18 8.08 -2.45
N ILE A 170 16.22 8.83 -1.93
CA ILE A 170 16.44 9.88 -0.92
C ILE A 170 16.55 9.28 0.48
N LEU A 171 15.67 8.33 0.80
CA LEU A 171 15.64 7.66 2.10
C LEU A 171 16.77 6.63 2.25
N GLY A 172 17.10 5.93 1.15
CA GLY A 172 17.86 4.69 1.22
C GLY A 172 17.03 3.55 1.85
N GLY A 173 17.69 2.43 2.12
CA GLY A 173 17.06 1.31 2.83
C GLY A 173 16.55 0.18 1.94
N THR A 174 15.82 -0.72 2.58
CA THR A 174 15.40 -2.02 2.02
C THR A 174 13.89 -2.17 2.10
N VAL A 175 13.26 -2.63 1.03
CA VAL A 175 11.81 -2.88 1.00
C VAL A 175 11.55 -4.30 1.47
N PHE A 176 10.83 -4.45 2.57
CA PHE A 176 10.37 -5.75 3.07
C PHE A 176 8.91 -5.97 2.70
N ARG A 177 8.64 -7.09 2.02
CA ARG A 177 7.30 -7.52 1.65
C ARG A 177 6.92 -8.76 2.45
N GLU A 178 5.82 -8.68 3.19
CA GLU A 178 5.30 -9.75 4.05
C GLU A 178 3.83 -10.04 3.72
N ALA A 179 3.53 -11.32 3.48
CA ALA A 179 2.18 -11.77 3.16
C ALA A 179 1.26 -11.71 4.39
N ILE A 180 0.01 -11.32 4.16
CA ILE A 180 -1.07 -11.30 5.15
C ILE A 180 -1.81 -12.63 5.02
N ILE A 181 -1.80 -13.42 6.09
CA ILE A 181 -2.35 -14.77 6.09
C ILE A 181 -3.75 -14.78 6.72
N CYS A 182 -4.72 -15.32 5.99
CA CYS A 182 -6.05 -15.66 6.50
C CYS A 182 -6.25 -17.18 6.40
N LYS A 183 -6.77 -17.82 7.44
CA LYS A 183 -6.88 -19.29 7.51
C LYS A 183 -7.76 -19.90 6.43
N ASN A 184 -8.82 -19.19 6.04
CA ASN A 184 -9.80 -19.65 5.05
C ASN A 184 -9.43 -19.31 3.59
N ILE A 185 -8.30 -18.62 3.36
CA ILE A 185 -7.79 -18.37 2.02
C ILE A 185 -6.77 -19.46 1.67
N PRO A 186 -7.07 -20.34 0.71
CA PRO A 186 -6.15 -21.39 0.32
C PRO A 186 -4.91 -20.80 -0.34
N ARG A 187 -3.77 -21.36 0.01
CA ARG A 187 -2.47 -21.02 -0.59
C ARG A 187 -2.25 -21.86 -1.84
N LEU A 188 -1.66 -21.27 -2.87
CA LEU A 188 -1.31 -22.02 -4.09
C LEU A 188 -0.17 -23.02 -3.81
N VAL A 189 0.72 -22.66 -2.88
CA VAL A 189 1.77 -23.55 -2.37
C VAL A 189 1.34 -24.08 -1.02
N SER A 190 0.88 -25.33 -0.99
CA SER A 190 0.25 -25.94 0.19
C SER A 190 1.19 -26.06 1.40
N GLY A 191 2.50 -26.19 1.17
CA GLY A 191 3.52 -26.30 2.22
C GLY A 191 3.78 -25.00 2.99
N TRP A 192 3.40 -23.83 2.46
CA TRP A 192 3.69 -22.55 3.11
C TRP A 192 2.76 -22.28 4.29
N ILE A 193 3.18 -22.67 5.49
CA ILE A 193 2.38 -22.52 6.73
C ILE A 193 2.67 -21.17 7.39
N LYS A 194 3.95 -20.77 7.44
CA LYS A 194 4.44 -19.48 7.95
C LYS A 194 4.68 -18.52 6.78
N PRO A 195 4.65 -17.20 6.98
CA PRO A 195 4.93 -16.24 5.92
C PRO A 195 6.41 -16.27 5.50
N ILE A 196 6.69 -15.87 4.26
CA ILE A 196 8.04 -15.60 3.75
C ILE A 196 8.15 -14.08 3.57
N ILE A 197 9.20 -13.47 4.12
CA ILE A 197 9.45 -12.04 3.96
C ILE A 197 10.54 -11.83 2.93
N ILE A 198 10.22 -11.15 1.84
CA ILE A 198 11.20 -10.75 0.84
C ILE A 198 11.77 -9.39 1.20
N GLY A 199 13.08 -9.31 1.45
CA GLY A 199 13.82 -8.05 1.55
C GLY A 199 14.45 -7.71 0.20
N ARG A 200 13.89 -6.75 -0.52
CA ARG A 200 14.40 -6.28 -1.83
C ARG A 200 15.38 -5.14 -1.64
N HIS A 201 16.58 -5.29 -2.22
CA HIS A 201 17.65 -4.27 -2.19
C HIS A 201 17.23 -2.90 -2.74
N ALA A 202 16.39 -2.86 -3.76
CA ALA A 202 15.78 -1.63 -4.31
C ALA A 202 16.76 -0.50 -4.72
N TYR A 203 18.02 -0.82 -5.02
CA TYR A 203 19.02 0.11 -5.57
C TYR A 203 19.86 -0.55 -6.68
N GLY A 204 20.27 0.25 -7.67
CA GLY A 204 21.21 -0.19 -8.70
C GLY A 204 20.67 -1.31 -9.60
N ASP A 205 21.60 -2.12 -10.11
CA ASP A 205 21.35 -3.25 -11.02
C ASP A 205 20.55 -2.81 -12.27
N GLN A 206 19.67 -3.65 -12.80
CA GLN A 206 18.87 -3.37 -14.00
C GLN A 206 18.04 -2.08 -13.89
N TYR A 207 17.65 -1.68 -12.67
CA TYR A 207 16.79 -0.51 -12.44
C TYR A 207 17.54 0.82 -12.55
N ARG A 208 18.86 0.77 -12.73
CA ARG A 208 19.72 1.93 -13.03
C ARG A 208 20.75 1.59 -14.10
N ALA A 209 20.40 0.64 -14.98
CA ALA A 209 21.24 0.31 -16.12
C ALA A 209 21.18 1.42 -17.17
N THR A 210 22.16 1.44 -18.06
CA THR A 210 22.09 2.12 -19.35
C THR A 210 22.12 1.05 -20.42
N ASP A 211 21.11 1.02 -21.27
CA ASP A 211 20.94 0.06 -22.34
C ASP A 211 20.74 0.77 -23.69
N PHE A 212 21.06 0.07 -24.78
CA PHE A 212 20.83 0.56 -26.13
C PHE A 212 20.73 -0.58 -27.14
N VAL A 213 20.08 -0.29 -28.26
CA VAL A 213 20.07 -1.17 -29.43
C VAL A 213 21.33 -0.91 -30.24
N VAL A 214 22.14 -1.94 -30.41
CA VAL A 214 23.32 -1.91 -31.29
C VAL A 214 22.81 -1.94 -32.73
N PRO A 215 23.09 -0.91 -33.56
CA PRO A 215 22.42 -0.75 -34.86
C PRO A 215 22.91 -1.70 -35.96
N GLY A 216 24.09 -2.31 -35.79
CA GLY A 216 24.74 -3.15 -36.79
C GLY A 216 26.09 -3.66 -36.27
N PRO A 217 26.93 -4.26 -37.14
CA PRO A 217 28.23 -4.79 -36.75
C PRO A 217 29.10 -3.74 -36.04
N GLY A 218 29.76 -4.11 -34.95
CA GLY A 218 30.54 -3.18 -34.13
C GLY A 218 31.04 -3.77 -32.82
N LYS A 219 31.87 -3.01 -32.10
CA LYS A 219 32.47 -3.41 -30.83
C LYS A 219 31.81 -2.66 -29.67
N VAL A 220 31.45 -3.38 -28.60
CA VAL A 220 30.98 -2.79 -27.34
C VAL A 220 32.01 -3.04 -26.24
N GLU A 221 32.39 -1.97 -25.55
CA GLU A 221 33.39 -1.98 -24.48
C GLU A 221 32.86 -1.31 -23.21
N LEU A 222 33.41 -1.71 -22.06
CA LEU A 222 33.17 -1.11 -20.76
C LEU A 222 34.47 -0.50 -20.23
N THR A 223 34.48 0.81 -19.99
CA THR A 223 35.66 1.53 -19.51
C THR A 223 35.44 2.15 -18.13
N TYR A 224 36.35 1.88 -17.20
CA TYR A 224 36.43 2.54 -15.90
C TYR A 224 37.61 3.52 -15.89
N THR A 225 37.34 4.80 -15.60
CA THR A 225 38.37 5.83 -15.45
C THR A 225 38.51 6.22 -13.99
N PRO A 226 39.62 5.86 -13.32
CA PRO A 226 39.88 6.23 -11.95
C PRO A 226 39.94 7.74 -11.74
N LYS A 227 39.38 8.23 -10.62
CA LYS A 227 39.45 9.66 -10.26
C LYS A 227 40.84 10.10 -9.78
N ASP A 228 41.66 9.17 -9.33
CA ASP A 228 43.02 9.43 -8.82
C ASP A 228 44.05 9.68 -9.94
N GLY A 229 43.61 9.63 -11.21
CA GLY A 229 44.47 9.83 -12.38
C GLY A 229 45.19 8.57 -12.86
N SER A 230 44.96 7.42 -12.22
CA SER A 230 45.45 6.13 -12.73
C SER A 230 44.87 5.81 -14.11
N ALA A 231 45.57 4.98 -14.88
CA ALA A 231 45.18 4.64 -16.25
C ALA A 231 43.75 4.02 -16.31
N PRO A 232 42.91 4.43 -17.28
CA PRO A 232 41.62 3.79 -17.51
C PRO A 232 41.76 2.30 -17.80
N VAL A 233 40.80 1.50 -17.34
CA VAL A 233 40.71 0.07 -17.61
C VAL A 233 39.54 -0.18 -18.53
N THR A 234 39.79 -0.83 -19.67
CA THR A 234 38.75 -1.16 -20.68
C THR A 234 38.61 -2.67 -20.81
N TYR A 235 37.35 -3.13 -20.82
CA TYR A 235 36.97 -4.53 -21.05
C TYR A 235 36.12 -4.62 -22.31
N VAL A 236 36.49 -5.51 -23.22
CA VAL A 236 35.62 -5.83 -24.37
C VAL A 236 34.43 -6.64 -23.85
N VAL A 237 33.22 -6.14 -24.08
CA VAL A 237 31.98 -6.85 -23.74
C VAL A 237 31.65 -7.85 -24.83
N HIS A 238 31.59 -7.38 -26.08
CA HIS A 238 31.31 -8.23 -27.25
C HIS A 238 31.71 -7.54 -28.57
N ASN A 239 32.00 -8.34 -29.59
CA ASN A 239 32.12 -7.91 -30.99
C ASN A 239 30.90 -8.44 -31.75
N PHE A 240 30.02 -7.56 -32.21
CA PHE A 240 28.87 -7.89 -33.04
C PHE A 240 29.33 -8.01 -34.49
N GLU A 241 29.34 -9.22 -35.05
CA GLU A 241 29.86 -9.49 -36.40
C GLU A 241 28.75 -9.55 -37.46
N ASP A 242 27.65 -10.26 -37.16
CA ASP A 242 26.62 -10.62 -38.16
C ASP A 242 25.39 -9.69 -38.17
N GLY A 243 25.41 -8.58 -37.42
CA GLY A 243 24.29 -7.65 -37.36
C GLY A 243 24.24 -6.82 -36.09
N GLY A 244 23.08 -6.19 -35.87
CA GLY A 244 22.80 -5.45 -34.65
C GLY A 244 22.51 -6.35 -33.45
N GLY A 245 22.08 -5.75 -32.35
CA GLY A 245 21.79 -6.46 -31.12
C GLY A 245 21.38 -5.52 -30.00
N VAL A 246 21.59 -5.93 -28.76
CA VAL A 246 21.34 -5.11 -27.58
C VAL A 246 22.51 -5.24 -26.62
N ALA A 247 22.83 -4.16 -25.91
CA ALA A 247 23.84 -4.16 -24.87
C ALA A 247 23.37 -3.30 -23.69
N LEU A 248 23.85 -3.64 -22.50
CA LEU A 248 23.58 -2.86 -21.29
C LEU A 248 24.81 -2.85 -20.37
N GLY A 249 24.91 -1.80 -19.56
CA GLY A 249 25.81 -1.69 -18.43
C GLY A 249 25.02 -1.38 -17.16
N MET A 250 25.35 -2.04 -16.05
CA MET A 250 24.72 -1.81 -14.75
C MET A 250 25.77 -1.74 -13.63
N TYR A 251 25.38 -1.18 -12.49
CA TYR A 251 26.27 -0.99 -11.35
C TYR A 251 25.55 -1.12 -10.02
N ASN A 252 26.35 -1.32 -8.97
CA ASN A 252 25.93 -1.17 -7.58
C ASN A 252 27.06 -0.53 -6.77
N THR A 253 26.82 -0.25 -5.48
CA THR A 253 27.81 0.36 -4.60
C THR A 253 27.93 -0.41 -3.29
N ASP A 254 29.15 -0.57 -2.79
CA ASP A 254 29.42 -1.24 -1.51
C ASP A 254 28.61 -0.63 -0.36
N LYS A 255 28.48 0.71 -0.34
CA LYS A 255 27.65 1.42 0.65
C LYS A 255 26.22 0.92 0.63
N SER A 256 25.58 0.87 -0.54
CA SER A 256 24.18 0.43 -0.64
C SER A 256 24.01 -1.05 -0.30
N ILE A 257 24.97 -1.90 -0.66
CA ILE A 257 24.94 -3.33 -0.31
C ILE A 257 25.08 -3.52 1.21
N ALA A 258 25.96 -2.75 1.85
CA ALA A 258 26.14 -2.80 3.30
C ALA A 258 24.88 -2.34 4.05
N GLU A 259 24.26 -1.23 3.60
CA GLU A 259 22.98 -0.74 4.16
C GLU A 259 21.87 -1.80 4.01
N PHE A 260 21.80 -2.48 2.86
CA PHE A 260 20.88 -3.59 2.63
C PHE A 260 21.12 -4.78 3.57
N ALA A 261 22.38 -5.14 3.80
CA ALA A 261 22.75 -6.19 4.74
C ALA A 261 22.31 -5.85 6.17
N HIS A 262 22.64 -4.65 6.65
CA HIS A 262 22.23 -4.18 7.99
C HIS A 262 20.71 -4.22 8.17
N SER A 263 19.94 -3.67 7.23
CA SER A 263 18.47 -3.72 7.28
C SER A 263 17.94 -5.16 7.31
N SER A 264 18.53 -6.06 6.53
CA SER A 264 18.13 -7.47 6.47
C SER A 264 18.40 -8.23 7.77
N PHE A 265 19.58 -8.04 8.36
CA PHE A 265 19.92 -8.64 9.65
C PHE A 265 19.06 -8.09 10.80
N GLN A 266 18.80 -6.78 10.82
CA GLN A 266 17.91 -6.16 11.81
C GLN A 266 16.48 -6.68 11.70
N MET A 267 15.95 -6.86 10.48
CA MET A 267 14.63 -7.46 10.26
C MET A 267 14.56 -8.89 10.79
N ALA A 268 15.55 -9.72 10.46
CA ALA A 268 15.64 -11.10 10.94
C ALA A 268 15.72 -11.17 12.48
N LEU A 269 16.49 -10.30 13.13
CA LEU A 269 16.53 -10.18 14.59
C LEU A 269 15.19 -9.73 15.17
N SER A 270 14.53 -8.75 14.55
CA SER A 270 13.22 -8.25 14.99
C SER A 270 12.16 -9.36 14.97
N LYS A 271 12.11 -10.13 13.88
CA LYS A 271 11.18 -11.26 13.71
C LYS A 271 11.60 -12.52 14.48
N GLY A 272 12.89 -12.64 14.83
CA GLY A 272 13.46 -13.86 15.39
C GLY A 272 13.46 -15.02 14.39
N TRP A 273 13.69 -14.73 13.10
CA TRP A 273 13.68 -15.72 12.01
C TRP A 273 15.05 -15.82 11.33
N PRO A 274 15.39 -16.97 10.72
CA PRO A 274 16.61 -17.10 9.92
C PRO A 274 16.58 -16.20 8.68
N LEU A 275 17.77 -15.83 8.19
CA LEU A 275 17.97 -14.99 7.02
C LEU A 275 18.70 -15.76 5.92
N TYR A 276 18.14 -15.72 4.71
CA TYR A 276 18.79 -16.20 3.50
C TYR A 276 19.11 -15.02 2.57
N MET A 277 20.30 -15.00 1.98
CA MET A 277 20.63 -14.07 0.90
C MET A 277 20.95 -14.85 -0.38
N SER A 278 20.30 -14.50 -1.48
CA SER A 278 20.44 -15.22 -2.75
C SER A 278 21.17 -14.42 -3.82
N THR A 279 22.11 -15.06 -4.51
CA THR A 279 22.78 -14.49 -5.69
C THR A 279 23.04 -15.53 -6.78
N LYS A 280 23.62 -15.12 -7.91
CA LYS A 280 24.19 -16.02 -8.93
C LYS A 280 25.71 -15.86 -9.03
N ASN A 281 26.41 -15.84 -7.88
CA ASN A 281 27.86 -15.63 -7.81
C ASN A 281 28.72 -16.73 -8.49
N THR A 282 28.15 -17.88 -8.87
CA THR A 282 28.86 -18.85 -9.73
C THR A 282 29.09 -18.32 -11.14
N ILE A 283 28.18 -17.49 -11.64
CA ILE A 283 28.22 -16.85 -12.96
C ILE A 283 28.80 -15.44 -12.83
N LEU A 284 28.19 -14.58 -12.01
CA LEU A 284 28.64 -13.21 -11.77
C LEU A 284 29.66 -13.16 -10.63
N LYS A 285 30.81 -13.82 -10.84
CA LYS A 285 31.82 -14.07 -9.78
C LYS A 285 32.27 -12.82 -9.03
N LYS A 286 32.43 -11.69 -9.74
CA LYS A 286 32.83 -10.41 -9.13
C LYS A 286 31.64 -9.63 -8.59
N TYR A 287 30.61 -9.43 -9.41
CA TYR A 287 29.46 -8.59 -9.07
C TYR A 287 28.64 -9.18 -7.92
N ASP A 288 28.19 -10.43 -8.06
CA ASP A 288 27.40 -11.12 -7.04
C ASP A 288 28.27 -11.71 -5.92
N GLY A 289 29.55 -11.93 -6.19
CA GLY A 289 30.55 -12.22 -5.15
C GLY A 289 30.63 -11.08 -4.14
N ARG A 290 30.62 -9.82 -4.60
CA ARG A 290 30.68 -8.66 -3.70
C ARG A 290 29.50 -8.58 -2.73
N PHE A 291 28.28 -8.91 -3.17
CA PHE A 291 27.12 -9.03 -2.27
C PHE A 291 27.34 -10.09 -1.19
N LYS A 292 27.78 -11.29 -1.60
CA LYS A 292 28.06 -12.39 -0.68
C LYS A 292 29.11 -12.00 0.36
N ASP A 293 30.20 -11.42 -0.09
CA ASP A 293 31.33 -11.06 0.77
C ASP A 293 30.94 -9.99 1.79
N ILE A 294 30.26 -8.91 1.36
CA ILE A 294 29.80 -7.85 2.27
C ILE A 294 28.82 -8.39 3.32
N PHE A 295 27.84 -9.20 2.92
CA PHE A 295 26.90 -9.79 3.89
C PHE A 295 27.62 -10.69 4.89
N GLN A 296 28.59 -11.50 4.45
CA GLN A 296 29.35 -12.38 5.31
C GLN A 296 30.23 -11.60 6.29
N GLU A 297 30.94 -10.57 5.81
CA GLU A 297 31.78 -9.68 6.63
C GLU A 297 30.96 -9.02 7.73
N ILE A 298 29.80 -8.43 7.38
CA ILE A 298 28.90 -7.77 8.34
C ILE A 298 28.30 -8.78 9.33
N TYR A 299 27.89 -9.97 8.86
CA TYR A 299 27.34 -11.00 9.74
C TYR A 299 28.33 -11.42 10.83
N GLU A 300 29.54 -11.81 10.42
CA GLU A 300 30.58 -12.29 11.34
C GLU A 300 31.01 -11.21 12.33
N LYS A 301 31.11 -9.96 11.87
CA LYS A 301 31.56 -8.83 12.69
C LYS A 301 30.49 -8.34 13.66
N ASP A 302 29.26 -8.14 13.21
CA ASP A 302 28.27 -7.32 13.92
C ASP A 302 27.06 -8.13 14.44
N TYR A 303 26.69 -9.25 13.80
CA TYR A 303 25.38 -9.88 14.02
C TYR A 303 25.40 -11.33 14.51
N LYS A 304 26.48 -12.08 14.29
CA LYS A 304 26.55 -13.52 14.58
C LYS A 304 26.17 -13.87 16.02
N SER A 305 26.75 -13.17 17.00
CA SER A 305 26.45 -13.39 18.43
C SER A 305 24.98 -13.14 18.77
N GLN A 306 24.36 -12.14 18.15
CA GLN A 306 22.93 -11.80 18.36
C GLN A 306 22.02 -12.86 17.73
N PHE A 307 22.39 -13.38 16.56
CA PHE A 307 21.68 -14.46 15.87
C PHE A 307 21.74 -15.76 16.66
N GLU A 308 22.93 -16.14 17.14
CA GLU A 308 23.15 -17.33 17.97
C GLU A 308 22.35 -17.24 19.29
N ALA A 309 22.31 -16.06 19.93
CA ALA A 309 21.51 -15.83 21.14
C ALA A 309 20.00 -16.05 20.90
N LYS A 310 19.51 -15.74 19.69
CA LYS A 310 18.12 -16.00 19.28
C LYS A 310 17.90 -17.36 18.63
N LYS A 311 18.93 -18.20 18.52
CA LYS A 311 18.89 -19.52 17.87
C LYS A 311 18.43 -19.46 16.40
N ILE A 312 18.83 -18.40 15.70
CA ILE A 312 18.62 -18.21 14.27
C ILE A 312 19.98 -18.14 13.55
N TRP A 313 19.98 -18.23 12.22
CA TRP A 313 21.20 -18.24 11.41
C TRP A 313 21.06 -17.37 10.16
N TYR A 314 22.20 -17.05 9.56
CA TYR A 314 22.32 -16.46 8.24
C TYR A 314 22.96 -17.46 7.29
N GLU A 315 22.46 -17.53 6.05
CA GLU A 315 23.03 -18.39 5.01
C GLU A 315 22.96 -17.71 3.63
N HIS A 316 24.07 -17.77 2.89
CA HIS A 316 24.09 -17.45 1.46
C HIS A 316 23.69 -18.67 0.64
N ARG A 317 22.82 -18.48 -0.36
CA ARG A 317 22.44 -19.52 -1.33
C ARG A 317 22.53 -19.03 -2.76
N LEU A 318 22.69 -19.96 -3.69
CA LEU A 318 22.46 -19.66 -5.11
C LEU A 318 20.96 -19.46 -5.34
N ILE A 319 20.59 -18.51 -6.20
CA ILE A 319 19.18 -18.14 -6.43
C ILE A 319 18.32 -19.33 -6.90
N ASP A 320 18.88 -20.22 -7.71
CA ASP A 320 18.23 -21.45 -8.19
C ASP A 320 17.98 -22.47 -7.07
N ASP A 321 18.90 -22.63 -6.12
CA ASP A 321 18.65 -23.45 -4.92
C ASP A 321 17.66 -22.74 -3.98
N MET A 322 17.77 -21.42 -3.83
CA MET A 322 16.91 -20.66 -2.92
C MET A 322 15.44 -20.67 -3.35
N VAL A 323 15.13 -20.53 -4.64
CA VAL A 323 13.74 -20.66 -5.13
C VAL A 323 13.18 -22.06 -4.87
N ALA A 324 14.00 -23.11 -5.07
CA ALA A 324 13.59 -24.49 -4.79
C ALA A 324 13.40 -24.72 -3.27
N GLN A 325 14.29 -24.17 -2.45
CA GLN A 325 14.20 -24.18 -0.99
C GLN A 325 12.93 -23.48 -0.50
N ALA A 326 12.61 -22.30 -1.04
CA ALA A 326 11.39 -21.58 -0.69
C ALA A 326 10.15 -22.43 -1.00
N MET A 327 10.07 -23.02 -2.20
CA MET A 327 8.92 -23.85 -2.61
C MET A 327 8.69 -25.10 -1.74
N LYS A 328 9.75 -25.74 -1.25
CA LYS A 328 9.65 -26.94 -0.39
C LYS A 328 9.60 -26.65 1.11
N SER A 329 9.82 -25.40 1.51
CA SER A 329 9.84 -25.00 2.92
C SER A 329 8.45 -24.82 3.51
N GLU A 330 8.39 -24.70 4.84
CA GLU A 330 7.19 -24.27 5.56
C GLU A 330 7.02 -22.74 5.63
N GLY A 331 7.93 -21.96 5.02
CA GLY A 331 8.08 -20.53 5.24
C GLY A 331 8.78 -20.19 6.57
N GLY A 332 8.60 -18.96 7.07
CA GLY A 332 9.14 -18.52 8.37
C GLY A 332 10.60 -18.08 8.33
N PHE A 333 11.00 -17.40 7.25
CA PHE A 333 12.35 -16.87 7.06
C PHE A 333 12.31 -15.52 6.33
N ILE A 334 13.40 -14.77 6.48
CA ILE A 334 13.66 -13.57 5.67
C ILE A 334 14.50 -14.00 4.47
N TRP A 335 14.14 -13.52 3.29
CA TRP A 335 14.88 -13.74 2.05
C TRP A 335 15.33 -12.40 1.48
N ALA A 336 16.60 -12.08 1.70
CA ALA A 336 17.27 -10.94 1.10
C ALA A 336 17.56 -11.22 -0.38
N CYS A 337 16.86 -10.51 -1.24
CA CYS A 337 16.98 -10.59 -2.69
C CYS A 337 17.66 -9.33 -3.26
N LYS A 338 18.51 -9.55 -4.26
CA LYS A 338 18.95 -8.46 -5.15
C LYS A 338 17.75 -7.76 -5.80
N ASN A 339 17.98 -6.60 -6.41
CA ASN A 339 16.90 -5.73 -6.83
C ASN A 339 15.88 -6.42 -7.77
N TYR A 340 16.38 -7.09 -8.82
CA TYR A 340 15.53 -7.81 -9.77
C TYR A 340 14.87 -9.06 -9.17
N ASP A 341 15.64 -9.87 -8.46
CA ASP A 341 15.11 -11.08 -7.82
C ASP A 341 14.01 -10.74 -6.82
N GLY A 342 14.17 -9.66 -6.06
CA GLY A 342 13.18 -9.22 -5.08
C GLY A 342 11.89 -8.75 -5.72
N ASP A 343 11.96 -8.12 -6.90
CA ASP A 343 10.78 -7.73 -7.66
C ASP A 343 9.98 -8.96 -8.09
N VAL A 344 10.62 -9.89 -8.81
CA VAL A 344 9.97 -11.10 -9.35
C VAL A 344 9.48 -12.04 -8.25
N GLN A 345 10.31 -12.30 -7.24
CA GLN A 345 9.99 -13.27 -6.19
C GLN A 345 8.93 -12.74 -5.23
N SER A 346 8.90 -11.43 -4.96
CA SER A 346 7.87 -10.90 -4.06
C SER A 346 6.46 -11.02 -4.64
N ASP A 347 6.30 -10.83 -5.95
CA ASP A 347 5.00 -11.03 -6.63
C ASP A 347 4.62 -12.52 -6.66
N SER A 348 5.61 -13.40 -6.91
CA SER A 348 5.40 -14.86 -6.88
C SER A 348 4.98 -15.35 -5.49
N VAL A 349 5.65 -14.85 -4.45
CA VAL A 349 5.34 -15.15 -3.05
C VAL A 349 3.95 -14.60 -2.69
N ALA A 350 3.64 -13.35 -3.05
CA ALA A 350 2.32 -12.76 -2.80
C ALA A 350 1.19 -13.57 -3.41
N GLN A 351 1.34 -13.97 -4.67
CA GLN A 351 0.37 -14.80 -5.36
C GLN A 351 0.25 -16.19 -4.72
N GLY A 352 1.36 -16.76 -4.25
CA GLY A 352 1.37 -18.04 -3.54
C GLY A 352 0.59 -18.03 -2.21
N TYR A 353 0.51 -16.87 -1.55
CA TYR A 353 -0.32 -16.66 -0.35
C TYR A 353 -1.77 -16.22 -0.64
N GLY A 354 -2.15 -16.03 -1.90
CA GLY A 354 -3.54 -15.83 -2.32
C GLY A 354 -3.73 -14.69 -3.31
N SER A 355 -3.47 -13.45 -2.90
CA SER A 355 -3.71 -12.23 -3.70
C SER A 355 -2.65 -11.18 -3.42
N LEU A 356 -2.33 -10.35 -4.43
CA LEU A 356 -1.48 -9.16 -4.27
C LEU A 356 -2.05 -8.16 -3.24
N GLY A 357 -3.37 -8.16 -3.03
CA GLY A 357 -4.03 -7.37 -1.98
C GLY A 357 -3.73 -7.85 -0.54
N MET A 358 -3.08 -9.00 -0.40
CA MET A 358 -2.70 -9.63 0.86
C MET A 358 -1.18 -9.56 1.09
N MET A 359 -0.56 -8.45 0.70
CA MET A 359 0.88 -8.24 0.84
C MET A 359 1.16 -6.83 1.34
N THR A 360 1.90 -6.74 2.43
CA THR A 360 2.43 -5.48 2.96
C THR A 360 3.74 -5.12 2.27
N SER A 361 4.10 -3.84 2.25
CA SER A 361 5.40 -3.37 1.76
C SER A 361 5.91 -2.26 2.68
N VAL A 362 7.05 -2.47 3.33
CA VAL A 362 7.65 -1.49 4.24
C VAL A 362 9.11 -1.28 3.87
N LEU A 363 9.46 -0.06 3.45
CA LEU A 363 10.82 0.40 3.34
C LEU A 363 11.36 0.68 4.75
N ILE A 364 12.47 0.04 5.10
CA ILE A 364 13.19 0.27 6.36
C ILE A 364 14.56 0.85 6.04
N CYS A 365 14.83 2.03 6.58
CA CYS A 365 16.10 2.71 6.43
C CYS A 365 17.19 2.07 7.33
N PRO A 366 18.47 2.18 6.96
CA PRO A 366 19.58 1.60 7.73
C PRO A 366 19.80 2.28 9.09
N ASP A 367 19.21 3.46 9.31
CA ASP A 367 19.24 4.16 10.60
C ASP A 367 18.45 3.45 11.71
N GLY A 368 17.70 2.39 11.37
CA GLY A 368 16.87 1.63 12.29
C GLY A 368 15.65 2.40 12.82
N LYS A 369 15.35 3.57 12.24
CA LYS A 369 14.35 4.52 12.76
C LYS A 369 13.37 4.98 11.68
N THR A 370 13.82 5.23 10.47
CA THR A 370 12.97 5.78 9.40
C THR A 370 12.30 4.67 8.61
N VAL A 371 10.97 4.75 8.45
CA VAL A 371 10.19 3.80 7.66
C VAL A 371 9.24 4.49 6.70
N GLU A 372 8.96 3.83 5.58
CA GLU A 372 7.87 4.18 4.68
C GLU A 372 7.04 2.92 4.40
N ALA A 373 5.74 2.98 4.63
CA ALA A 373 4.82 1.86 4.45
C ALA A 373 3.86 2.12 3.29
N GLU A 374 3.77 1.16 2.37
CA GLU A 374 2.89 1.17 1.19
C GLU A 374 2.21 -0.19 0.99
N ALA A 375 1.18 -0.20 0.15
CA ALA A 375 0.68 -1.46 -0.40
C ALA A 375 1.66 -1.98 -1.47
N ALA A 376 1.80 -3.31 -1.59
CA ALA A 376 2.70 -3.88 -2.61
C ALA A 376 2.18 -3.72 -4.05
N HIS A 377 0.88 -3.49 -4.23
CA HIS A 377 0.23 -3.36 -5.54
C HIS A 377 0.21 -1.91 -6.07
N GLY A 378 -0.03 -1.77 -7.38
CA GLY A 378 -0.22 -0.46 -8.02
C GLY A 378 -1.59 0.17 -7.77
N THR A 379 -1.96 1.14 -8.62
CA THR A 379 -3.15 2.00 -8.48
C THR A 379 -4.49 1.35 -8.88
N VAL A 380 -4.44 0.10 -9.35
CA VAL A 380 -5.59 -0.71 -9.79
C VAL A 380 -6.42 -0.02 -10.89
N THR A 381 -5.74 0.53 -11.91
CA THR A 381 -6.33 1.29 -13.03
C THR A 381 -7.56 0.64 -13.64
N ARG A 382 -7.56 -0.68 -13.84
CA ARG A 382 -8.71 -1.39 -14.43
C ARG A 382 -9.99 -1.15 -13.63
N HIS A 383 -9.92 -1.24 -12.30
CA HIS A 383 -11.09 -1.01 -11.44
C HIS A 383 -11.45 0.47 -11.41
N TYR A 384 -10.45 1.36 -11.45
CA TYR A 384 -10.71 2.79 -11.56
C TYR A 384 -11.51 3.17 -12.81
N ARG A 385 -11.21 2.57 -13.97
CA ARG A 385 -12.00 2.79 -15.21
C ARG A 385 -13.45 2.33 -15.09
N LEU A 386 -13.73 1.29 -14.31
CA LEU A 386 -15.10 0.85 -14.03
C LEU A 386 -15.79 1.85 -13.09
N HIS A 387 -15.08 2.26 -12.03
CA HIS A 387 -15.56 3.26 -11.08
C HIS A 387 -15.90 4.60 -11.76
N GLN A 388 -15.06 5.09 -12.68
CA GLN A 388 -15.32 6.29 -13.48
C GLN A 388 -16.61 6.20 -14.32
N LYS A 389 -17.05 4.98 -14.66
CA LYS A 389 -18.30 4.73 -15.39
C LYS A 389 -19.50 4.48 -14.45
N GLY A 390 -19.33 4.67 -13.14
CA GLY A 390 -20.35 4.36 -12.13
C GLY A 390 -20.61 2.86 -11.95
N GLN A 391 -19.71 2.00 -12.43
CA GLN A 391 -19.87 0.55 -12.30
C GLN A 391 -19.32 0.06 -10.96
N GLU A 392 -19.89 -1.02 -10.44
CA GLU A 392 -19.44 -1.65 -9.21
C GLU A 392 -18.01 -2.18 -9.33
N THR A 393 -17.24 -2.04 -8.25
CA THR A 393 -15.88 -2.57 -8.12
C THR A 393 -15.74 -3.37 -6.84
N SER A 394 -14.85 -4.35 -6.83
CA SER A 394 -14.45 -5.10 -5.63
C SER A 394 -12.93 -5.16 -5.57
N THR A 395 -12.34 -4.02 -5.23
CA THR A 395 -10.90 -3.85 -5.01
C THR A 395 -10.60 -4.13 -3.55
N ASN A 396 -9.63 -5.00 -3.30
CA ASN A 396 -9.21 -5.35 -1.94
C ASN A 396 -8.47 -4.18 -1.25
N PRO A 397 -8.97 -3.62 -0.14
CA PRO A 397 -8.34 -2.49 0.55
C PRO A 397 -7.30 -2.91 1.59
N ILE A 398 -7.13 -4.21 1.86
CA ILE A 398 -6.42 -4.73 3.03
C ILE A 398 -4.95 -4.30 3.04
N ALA A 399 -4.21 -4.45 1.94
CA ALA A 399 -2.83 -3.96 1.88
C ALA A 399 -2.70 -2.44 2.12
N SER A 400 -3.68 -1.64 1.67
CA SER A 400 -3.70 -0.18 1.92
C SER A 400 -4.01 0.14 3.39
N ILE A 401 -4.87 -0.63 4.05
CA ILE A 401 -5.12 -0.53 5.50
C ILE A 401 -3.87 -0.93 6.28
N PHE A 402 -3.18 -1.99 5.86
CA PHE A 402 -1.95 -2.44 6.51
C PHE A 402 -0.80 -1.45 6.32
N ALA A 403 -0.75 -0.68 5.22
CA ALA A 403 0.19 0.43 5.12
C ALA A 403 -0.01 1.43 6.26
N TRP A 404 -1.27 1.81 6.54
CA TRP A 404 -1.62 2.67 7.68
C TRP A 404 -1.20 2.04 9.02
N THR A 405 -1.62 0.81 9.30
CA THR A 405 -1.33 0.18 10.60
C THR A 405 0.15 -0.04 10.82
N ARG A 406 0.93 -0.39 9.80
CA ARG A 406 2.40 -0.54 9.91
C ARG A 406 3.09 0.79 10.19
N GLY A 407 2.65 1.88 9.56
CA GLY A 407 3.13 3.23 9.88
C GLY A 407 2.79 3.64 11.31
N LEU A 408 1.54 3.41 11.75
CA LEU A 408 1.09 3.74 13.11
C LEU A 408 1.75 2.88 14.19
N ASP A 409 1.97 1.58 13.95
CA ASP A 409 2.71 0.70 14.86
C ASP A 409 4.17 1.15 15.00
N HIS A 410 4.79 1.58 13.91
CA HIS A 410 6.15 2.12 13.98
C HIS A 410 6.20 3.47 14.73
N ARG A 411 5.27 4.37 14.45
CA ARG A 411 5.10 5.62 15.21
C ARG A 411 4.91 5.35 16.70
N ALA A 412 4.08 4.37 17.03
CA ALA A 412 3.83 3.92 18.39
C ALA A 412 5.11 3.43 19.08
N LYS A 413 5.98 2.69 18.39
CA LYS A 413 7.28 2.27 18.93
C LYS A 413 8.19 3.46 19.21
N LEU A 414 8.29 4.40 18.28
CA LEU A 414 9.12 5.59 18.43
C LEU A 414 8.66 6.48 19.60
N ASP A 415 7.34 6.55 19.84
CA ASP A 415 6.75 7.37 20.89
C ASP A 415 6.48 6.62 22.21
N ASN A 416 6.81 5.32 22.26
CA ASN A 416 6.46 4.42 23.36
C ASN A 416 4.93 4.44 23.70
N ASN A 417 4.10 4.52 22.66
CA ASN A 417 2.66 4.69 22.76
C ASN A 417 1.91 3.35 22.59
N LYS A 418 1.62 2.70 23.72
CA LYS A 418 0.95 1.40 23.74
C LYS A 418 -0.49 1.43 23.20
N GLU A 419 -1.22 2.54 23.40
CA GLU A 419 -2.60 2.66 22.91
C GLU A 419 -2.64 2.66 21.38
N LEU A 420 -1.72 3.39 20.74
CA LEU A 420 -1.60 3.43 19.29
C LEU A 420 -1.17 2.07 18.71
N ALA A 421 -0.21 1.38 19.36
CA ALA A 421 0.19 0.03 18.96
C ALA A 421 -0.98 -0.96 19.05
N ASN A 422 -1.75 -0.92 20.13
CA ASN A 422 -2.92 -1.78 20.33
C ASN A 422 -4.01 -1.49 19.28
N PHE A 423 -4.23 -0.22 18.94
CA PHE A 423 -5.16 0.16 17.88
C PHE A 423 -4.73 -0.38 16.52
N ALA A 424 -3.47 -0.19 16.12
CA ALA A 424 -2.93 -0.71 14.87
C ALA A 424 -3.09 -2.24 14.77
N ALA A 425 -2.72 -2.97 15.84
CA ALA A 425 -2.88 -4.42 15.91
C ALA A 425 -4.36 -4.85 15.86
N SER A 426 -5.25 -4.10 16.51
CA SER A 426 -6.70 -4.38 16.50
C SER A 426 -7.30 -4.23 15.11
N LEU A 427 -6.88 -3.20 14.36
CA LEU A 427 -7.33 -2.98 12.99
C LEU A 427 -6.83 -4.08 12.03
N GLU A 428 -5.56 -4.50 12.15
CA GLU A 428 -5.04 -5.66 11.39
C GLU A 428 -5.83 -6.93 11.71
N GLN A 429 -6.13 -7.16 12.99
CA GLN A 429 -6.88 -8.33 13.42
C GLN A 429 -8.33 -8.32 12.92
N VAL A 430 -8.99 -7.15 12.90
CA VAL A 430 -10.34 -6.98 12.34
C VAL A 430 -10.36 -7.32 10.86
N CYS A 431 -9.34 -6.91 10.11
CA CYS A 431 -9.20 -7.24 8.70
C CYS A 431 -9.19 -8.77 8.48
N ILE A 432 -8.35 -9.48 9.23
CA ILE A 432 -8.21 -10.94 9.16
C ILE A 432 -9.51 -11.63 9.59
N GLU A 433 -10.06 -11.27 10.74
CA GLU A 433 -11.28 -11.88 11.28
C GLU A 433 -12.50 -11.67 10.38
N THR A 434 -12.60 -10.51 9.72
CA THR A 434 -13.69 -10.23 8.78
C THR A 434 -13.64 -11.16 7.56
N ILE A 435 -12.43 -11.37 7.01
CA ILE A 435 -12.20 -12.31 5.92
C ILE A 435 -12.49 -13.74 6.38
N GLU A 436 -11.99 -14.13 7.56
CA GLU A 436 -12.20 -15.48 8.14
C GLU A 436 -13.68 -15.76 8.45
N ALA A 437 -14.47 -14.72 8.74
CA ALA A 437 -15.93 -14.80 8.90
C ALA A 437 -16.70 -14.92 7.56
N GLY A 438 -16.02 -14.90 6.42
CA GLY A 438 -16.60 -15.09 5.09
C GLY A 438 -16.93 -13.80 4.35
N PHE A 439 -16.69 -12.63 4.93
CA PHE A 439 -16.87 -11.34 4.26
C PHE A 439 -15.57 -10.95 3.57
N MET A 440 -15.53 -10.95 2.24
CA MET A 440 -14.30 -10.70 1.49
C MET A 440 -14.57 -10.08 0.12
N THR A 441 -13.53 -9.56 -0.51
CA THR A 441 -13.58 -9.03 -1.88
C THR A 441 -13.46 -10.14 -2.93
N LYS A 442 -13.77 -9.80 -4.19
CA LYS A 442 -13.88 -10.75 -5.31
C LYS A 442 -12.60 -11.52 -5.58
N ASP A 443 -11.44 -10.91 -5.38
CA ASP A 443 -10.13 -11.56 -5.54
C ASP A 443 -9.96 -12.72 -4.55
N LEU A 444 -10.33 -12.52 -3.28
CA LEU A 444 -10.23 -13.55 -2.24
C LEU A 444 -11.27 -14.66 -2.43
N ALA A 445 -12.49 -14.30 -2.83
CA ALA A 445 -13.51 -15.29 -3.19
C ALA A 445 -13.04 -16.16 -4.38
N ALA A 446 -12.32 -15.56 -5.34
CA ALA A 446 -11.73 -16.28 -6.46
C ALA A 446 -10.62 -17.24 -6.04
N CYS A 447 -9.85 -16.94 -4.99
CA CYS A 447 -8.88 -17.89 -4.42
C CYS A 447 -9.58 -19.15 -3.88
N ILE A 448 -10.76 -19.00 -3.28
CA ILE A 448 -11.51 -20.11 -2.67
C ILE A 448 -12.22 -20.95 -3.74
N LYS A 449 -12.95 -20.31 -4.66
CA LYS A 449 -13.87 -21.00 -5.58
C LYS A 449 -13.32 -21.20 -6.99
N GLY A 450 -12.23 -20.50 -7.33
CA GLY A 450 -11.79 -20.31 -8.71
C GLY A 450 -12.64 -19.25 -9.42
N LEU A 451 -11.99 -18.35 -10.18
CA LEU A 451 -12.62 -17.19 -10.80
C LEU A 451 -13.92 -17.50 -11.60
N PRO A 452 -14.03 -18.60 -12.38
CA PRO A 452 -15.25 -18.92 -13.12
C PRO A 452 -16.48 -19.24 -12.25
N ASN A 453 -16.27 -19.66 -11.00
CA ASN A 453 -17.34 -20.12 -10.10
C ASN A 453 -17.79 -19.06 -9.11
N VAL A 454 -17.15 -17.87 -9.10
CA VAL A 454 -17.48 -16.78 -8.18
C VAL A 454 -18.80 -16.11 -8.59
N GLN A 455 -19.77 -16.12 -7.69
CA GLN A 455 -21.05 -15.42 -7.84
C GLN A 455 -21.03 -14.07 -7.09
N ARG A 456 -21.95 -13.15 -7.44
CA ARG A 456 -22.02 -11.83 -6.76
C ARG A 456 -22.26 -11.94 -5.25
N SER A 457 -22.98 -12.97 -4.81
CA SER A 457 -23.24 -13.26 -3.39
C SER A 457 -22.01 -13.73 -2.61
N ASP A 458 -20.92 -14.09 -3.30
CA ASP A 458 -19.72 -14.66 -2.68
C ASP A 458 -18.73 -13.60 -2.20
N TYR A 459 -18.94 -12.34 -2.57
CA TYR A 459 -18.04 -11.24 -2.24
C TYR A 459 -18.82 -9.95 -1.99
N LEU A 460 -18.14 -9.00 -1.36
CA LEU A 460 -18.60 -7.64 -1.18
C LEU A 460 -17.92 -6.71 -2.19
N SER A 461 -18.65 -5.69 -2.64
CA SER A 461 -18.03 -4.57 -3.35
C SER A 461 -17.02 -3.85 -2.44
N THR A 462 -16.16 -3.01 -3.04
CA THR A 462 -15.13 -2.25 -2.31
C THR A 462 -15.74 -1.47 -1.13
N PHE A 463 -16.88 -0.80 -1.37
CA PHE A 463 -17.52 0.06 -0.38
C PHE A 463 -18.23 -0.75 0.72
N GLU A 464 -18.98 -1.79 0.35
CA GLU A 464 -19.63 -2.68 1.32
C GLU A 464 -18.61 -3.37 2.24
N PHE A 465 -17.46 -3.78 1.69
CA PHE A 465 -16.40 -4.39 2.48
C PHE A 465 -15.78 -3.39 3.46
N MET A 466 -15.52 -2.15 3.01
CA MET A 466 -15.03 -1.08 3.88
C MET A 466 -16.01 -0.74 5.01
N ASP A 467 -17.31 -0.71 4.72
CA ASP A 467 -18.35 -0.51 5.73
C ASP A 467 -18.37 -1.67 6.74
N LYS A 468 -18.21 -2.91 6.27
CA LYS A 468 -18.16 -4.08 7.14
C LYS A 468 -16.94 -4.05 8.07
N LEU A 469 -15.79 -3.64 7.57
CA LEU A 469 -14.59 -3.44 8.39
C LEU A 469 -14.78 -2.35 9.44
N ALA A 470 -15.41 -1.23 9.09
CA ALA A 470 -15.69 -0.15 10.03
C ALA A 470 -16.67 -0.57 11.15
N GLU A 471 -17.71 -1.33 10.80
CA GLU A 471 -18.64 -1.94 11.77
C GLU A 471 -17.88 -2.85 12.75
N ASN A 472 -17.10 -3.79 12.22
CA ASN A 472 -16.36 -4.76 13.03
C ASN A 472 -15.29 -4.09 13.90
N LEU A 473 -14.61 -3.05 13.39
CA LEU A 473 -13.64 -2.27 14.17
C LEU A 473 -14.30 -1.58 15.37
N LYS A 474 -15.47 -0.95 15.15
CA LYS A 474 -16.23 -0.30 16.22
C LYS A 474 -16.60 -1.30 17.33
N LEU A 475 -17.03 -2.51 16.95
CA LEU A 475 -17.35 -3.59 17.90
C LEU A 475 -16.10 -4.09 18.65
N LYS A 476 -14.99 -4.27 17.93
CA LYS A 476 -13.69 -4.69 18.49
C LYS A 476 -13.21 -3.71 19.56
N LEU A 477 -13.21 -2.41 19.26
CA LEU A 477 -12.73 -1.37 20.17
C LEU A 477 -13.68 -1.11 21.34
N ALA A 478 -14.98 -1.33 21.17
CA ALA A 478 -15.96 -1.20 22.26
C ALA A 478 -15.88 -2.33 23.30
N SER A 479 -15.40 -3.52 22.90
CA SER A 479 -15.28 -4.69 23.78
C SER A 479 -13.95 -4.81 24.51
N GLN A 480 -12.96 -3.97 24.17
CA GLN A 480 -11.67 -3.96 24.87
C GLN A 480 -11.79 -3.29 26.26
N PRO A 481 -11.15 -3.85 27.31
CA PRO A 481 -11.06 -3.18 28.59
C PRO A 481 -10.43 -1.80 28.40
N LYS A 482 -11.07 -0.74 28.94
CA LYS A 482 -10.43 0.57 29.00
C LYS A 482 -9.22 0.45 29.93
N LEU A 483 -8.02 0.63 29.37
CA LEU A 483 -6.74 0.58 30.08
C LEU A 483 -6.63 1.67 31.14
#